data_AF-K0B8E3-F1
#
_entry.id   AF-K0B8E3-F1
#
_cell.length_a   1.000
_cell.length_b   1.000
_cell.length_c   1.000
_cell.angle_alpha   90.00
_cell.angle_beta   90.00
_cell.angle_gamma   90.00
#
_symmetry.space_group_name_H-M   'P 1'
#
loop_
_entity.id
_entity.type
_entity.pdbx_description
1 polymer ?
#
loop_
_entity_poly.entity_id
_entity_poly.type
_entity_poly.pdbx_seq_one_letter_code
_entity_poly.pdbx_strand_id
1 'polypeptide(L)' 'MYHASQIFGGLKMAGYLGDAKSKLVHHLACKKKECDIYNIDMKHRQYFTPDILEQATNQGFIPCKFCIQH' A
#
# COMPACT_ATOMS: atom_id res chain seq x y z
N MET A 1 1.66 34.29 -8.86
CA MET A 1 2.59 33.32 -8.24
C MET A 1 1.77 32.17 -7.67
N TYR A 2 1.29 31.28 -8.52
CA TYR A 2 0.76 29.97 -8.13
C TYR A 2 1.14 29.04 -9.27
N HIS A 3 2.28 28.35 -9.12
CA HIS A 3 2.63 27.25 -10.02
C HIS A 3 1.67 26.11 -9.68
N ALA A 4 0.57 26.03 -10.41
CA ALA A 4 -0.29 24.85 -10.45
C ALA A 4 0.51 23.74 -11.13
N SER A 5 1.22 22.94 -10.33
CA SER A 5 1.96 21.78 -10.78
C SER A 5 0.98 20.75 -11.35
N GLN A 6 0.92 20.71 -12.68
CA GLN A 6 0.91 19.51 -13.51
C GLN A 6 -0.11 18.43 -13.11
N ILE A 7 -1.28 18.52 -13.74
CA ILE A 7 -2.23 17.43 -13.86
C ILE A 7 -1.65 16.44 -14.89
N PHE A 8 -0.90 15.45 -14.42
CA PHE A 8 -0.59 14.26 -15.23
C PHE A 8 -1.69 13.23 -15.01
N GLY A 9 -2.28 12.79 -16.11
CA GLY A 9 -3.28 11.73 -16.10
C GLY A 9 -2.76 10.41 -15.51
N GLY A 10 -3.66 9.68 -14.86
CA GLY A 10 -3.70 8.22 -14.96
C GLY A 10 -2.53 7.40 -14.40
N LEU A 11 -1.68 7.94 -13.52
CA LEU A 11 -0.79 7.09 -12.74
C LEU A 11 -1.63 6.36 -11.68
N LYS A 12 -2.00 5.11 -11.97
CA LYS A 12 -2.48 4.14 -10.98
C LYS A 12 -1.50 4.20 -9.79
N MET A 13 -1.81 4.98 -8.76
CA MET A 13 -1.24 4.75 -7.44
C MET A 13 -1.76 3.38 -7.07
N ALA A 14 -0.91 2.41 -7.30
CA ALA A 14 -1.17 1.04 -6.97
C ALA A 14 -1.33 0.99 -5.46
N GLY A 15 -2.60 1.00 -5.03
CA GLY A 15 -2.92 1.22 -3.64
C GLY A 15 -2.25 0.25 -2.68
N TYR A 16 -2.25 0.59 -1.40
CA TYR A 16 -1.66 -0.19 -0.35
C TYR A 16 -2.75 -0.88 0.47
N LEU A 17 -2.51 -2.14 0.80
CA LEU A 17 -3.40 -2.92 1.66
C LEU A 17 -2.62 -3.42 2.87
N GLY A 18 -3.06 -3.01 4.04
CA GLY A 18 -2.56 -3.51 5.31
C GLY A 18 -3.28 -4.78 5.74
N ASP A 19 -2.54 -5.71 6.33
CA ASP A 19 -3.07 -6.76 7.18
C ASP A 19 -2.91 -6.36 8.64
N ALA A 20 -4.02 -6.04 9.31
CA ALA A 20 -4.04 -5.61 10.70
C ALA A 20 -3.56 -6.71 11.67
N LYS A 21 -3.61 -7.99 11.26
CA LYS A 21 -3.17 -9.13 12.08
C LYS A 21 -1.65 -9.28 12.07
N SER A 22 -1.03 -9.36 10.89
CA SER A 22 0.43 -9.48 10.76
C SER A 22 1.17 -8.13 10.82
N LYS A 23 0.42 -7.01 10.75
CA LYS A 23 0.95 -5.66 10.64
C LYS A 23 1.84 -5.46 9.40
N LEU A 24 1.56 -6.18 8.31
CA LEU A 24 2.24 -6.02 7.03
C LEU A 24 1.44 -5.14 6.07
N VAL A 25 2.13 -4.33 5.28
CA VAL A 25 1.53 -3.59 4.16
C VAL A 25 1.99 -4.18 2.83
N HIS A 26 1.04 -4.35 1.92
CA HIS A 26 1.23 -4.93 0.60
C HIS A 26 0.87 -3.94 -0.51
N HIS A 27 1.59 -4.03 -1.63
CA HIS A 27 1.34 -3.19 -2.80
C HIS A 27 0.36 -3.87 -3.76
N LEU A 28 -0.80 -3.26 -4.00
CA LEU A 28 -1.90 -3.88 -4.75
C LEU A 28 -1.58 -4.09 -6.24
N ALA A 29 -0.66 -3.36 -6.85
CA ALA A 29 -0.26 -3.65 -8.23
C ALA A 29 0.99 -4.52 -8.37
N CYS A 30 1.75 -4.74 -7.28
CA CYS A 30 3.01 -5.49 -7.32
C CYS A 30 2.88 -6.80 -6.53
N LYS A 31 1.74 -7.48 -6.71
CA LYS A 31 1.44 -8.73 -5.99
C LYS A 31 2.30 -9.85 -6.59
N LYS A 32 3.21 -10.39 -5.78
CA LYS A 32 3.97 -11.60 -6.10
C LYS A 32 3.29 -12.81 -5.44
N LYS A 33 3.52 -14.03 -5.95
CA LYS A 33 2.93 -15.25 -5.36
C LYS A 33 3.41 -15.50 -3.92
N GLU A 34 4.59 -14.98 -3.60
CA GLU A 34 5.26 -15.08 -2.33
C GLU A 34 4.71 -14.10 -1.28
N CYS A 35 3.93 -13.09 -1.69
CA CYS A 35 3.27 -12.19 -0.75
C CYS A 35 1.90 -12.74 -0.35
N ASP A 36 1.59 -12.70 0.94
CA ASP A 36 0.37 -13.30 1.52
C ASP A 36 -0.90 -12.43 1.34
N ILE A 37 -0.87 -11.48 0.38
CA ILE A 37 -1.90 -10.46 0.22
C ILE A 37 -3.30 -11.05 -0.06
N TYR A 38 -3.37 -12.22 -0.67
CA TYR A 38 -4.64 -12.88 -1.00
C TYR A 38 -5.26 -13.62 0.19
N ASN A 39 -4.45 -13.98 1.18
CA ASN A 39 -4.89 -14.73 2.36
C ASN A 39 -5.28 -13.80 3.53
N ILE A 40 -5.21 -12.48 3.32
CA ILE A 40 -5.70 -11.51 4.30
C ILE A 40 -7.23 -11.62 4.40
N ASP A 41 -7.67 -12.10 5.56
CA ASP A 41 -9.07 -12.08 5.98
C ASP A 41 -9.68 -10.69 5.77
N MET A 42 -10.91 -10.62 5.25
CA MET A 42 -11.59 -9.34 4.99
C MET A 42 -11.67 -8.45 6.24
N LYS A 43 -11.83 -9.03 7.43
CA LYS A 43 -11.87 -8.32 8.71
C LYS A 43 -10.54 -7.72 9.16
N HIS A 44 -9.41 -8.16 8.58
CA HIS A 44 -8.08 -7.64 8.91
C HIS A 44 -7.56 -6.69 7.82
N ARG A 45 -8.31 -6.45 6.75
CA ARG A 45 -7.91 -5.53 5.68
C ARG A 45 -7.98 -4.10 6.17
N GLN A 46 -6.88 -3.37 6.02
CA GLN A 46 -6.80 -1.95 6.33
C GLN A 46 -6.38 -1.17 5.09
N TYR A 47 -7.17 -0.17 4.73
CA TYR A 47 -6.86 0.79 3.67
C TYR A 47 -6.31 2.07 4.27
N PHE A 48 -5.52 2.80 3.50
CA PHE A 48 -4.84 4.00 3.98
C PHE A 48 -5.38 5.26 3.29
N THR A 49 -5.33 6.38 4.00
CA THR A 49 -5.67 7.70 3.46
C THR A 49 -4.68 8.72 4.05
N PRO A 50 -3.79 9.32 3.24
CA PRO A 50 -3.57 9.03 1.81
C PRO A 50 -3.08 7.61 1.56
N ASP A 51 -3.37 7.07 0.37
CA ASP A 51 -3.02 5.71 -0.04
C ASP A 51 -1.55 5.61 -0.49
N ILE A 52 -0.64 5.88 0.44
CA ILE A 52 0.82 5.88 0.25
C ILE A 52 1.48 4.98 1.29
N LEU A 53 2.63 4.39 0.93
CA LEU A 53 3.40 3.53 1.82
C LEU A 53 3.77 4.23 3.13
N GLU A 54 4.15 5.51 3.06
CA GLU A 54 4.51 6.31 4.23
C GLU A 54 3.38 6.35 5.27
N GLN A 55 2.12 6.45 4.82
CA GLN A 55 0.98 6.49 5.73
C GLN A 55 0.77 5.13 6.42
N ALA A 56 1.01 4.03 5.71
CA ALA A 56 0.97 2.70 6.31
C ALA A 56 2.08 2.54 7.37
N THR A 57 3.30 2.98 7.06
CA THR A 57 4.43 2.93 8.00
C THR A 57 4.18 3.81 9.23
N ASN A 58 3.60 5.01 9.07
CA ASN A 58 3.21 5.89 10.16
C ASN A 58 2.13 5.27 11.06
N GLN A 59 1.28 4.39 10.51
CA GLN A 59 0.29 3.62 11.27
C GLN A 59 0.86 2.32 11.88
N GLY A 60 2.18 2.11 11.77
CA GLY A 60 2.89 0.98 12.37
C GLY A 60 2.89 -0.30 11.52
N PHE A 61 2.59 -0.21 10.22
CA PHE A 61 2.70 -1.35 9.31
C PHE A 61 4.12 -1.47 8.76
N ILE A 62 4.56 -2.70 8.57
CA ILE A 62 5.88 -3.03 8.02
C ILE A 62 5.73 -3.38 6.53
N PRO A 63 6.55 -2.82 5.63
CA PRO A 63 6.51 -3.17 4.22
C PRO A 63 6.74 -4.66 3.98
N CYS A 64 5.86 -5.29 3.21
CA CYS A 64 6.06 -6.68 2.82
C CYS A 64 7.26 -6.80 1.86
N LYS A 65 8.31 -7.49 2.33
CA LYS A 65 9.58 -7.72 1.60
C LYS A 65 9.44 -8.32 0.18
N PHE A 66 8.31 -8.95 -0.12
CA PHE A 66 8.10 -9.61 -1.41
C PHE A 66 7.51 -8.65 -2.46
N CYS A 67 6.46 -7.91 -2.09
CA CYS A 67 5.76 -7.00 -3.00
C CYS A 67 6.20 -5.53 -2.88
N ILE A 68 6.94 -5.19 -1.84
CA ILE A 68 7.53 -3.87 -1.62
C ILE A 68 9.03 -4.10 -1.43
N GLN A 69 9.79 -3.97 -2.51
CA GLN A 69 11.25 -4.01 -2.48
C GLN A 69 11.75 -2.57 -2.49
N HIS A 70 12.68 -2.28 -1.57
CA HIS A 70 13.47 -1.05 -1.55
C HIS A 70 14.49 -1.04 -2.68
#